data_AF-A0A4P7BF24-F1
#
_entry.id   AF-A0A4P7BF24-F1
#
_cell.length_a   1.000
_cell.length_b   1.000
_cell.length_c   1.000
_cell.angle_alpha   90.00
_cell.angle_beta   90.00
_cell.angle_gamma   90.00
#
_symmetry.space_group_name_H-M   'P 1'
#
loop_
_entity.id
_entity.type
_entity.pdbx_description
1 polymer ?
#
loop_
_entity_poly.entity_id
_entity_poly.type
_entity_poly.pdbx_seq_one_letter_code
_entity_poly.pdbx_strand_id
1 'polypeptide(L)'
;MTQLASLSPAQLRAALAGPGLTLRTGRFATRLHTGIASVADSLHLLYADYPLLDDTAFADFHLQLTRPLTPRRWIKPQVTLLYDGRSLFRPLPLDQAFPMFEWGLNWCISSRANRYLIVHAAVVEKNGRAAILPAPPGSGKSTLCAALVGRGGWRLLSDELTLLRLDDGMLVPLPRPISLKNGSIDVIRAYVPDATLSRPVTDTTKGTVAHMKAPRASVARAADTALPGWVVFPRYEAGAPLTAQPQARADTFMELAANCFNYSLLAAEGFDALAAVVDAAPGWRLTYGVLDEALAFFDSLAGA
;
A
#
# COMPACT_ATOMS: atom_id res chain seq x y z
N MET A 1 -23.09 1.83 -4.88
CA MET A 1 -22.02 2.83 -4.65
C MET A 1 -21.38 3.13 -5.99
N THR A 2 -21.27 4.41 -6.35
CA THR A 2 -20.62 4.84 -7.59
C THR A 2 -19.13 4.50 -7.52
N GLN A 3 -18.56 3.95 -8.60
CA GLN A 3 -17.12 3.64 -8.69
C GLN A 3 -16.44 4.66 -9.60
N LEU A 4 -15.13 4.87 -9.43
CA LEU A 4 -14.38 5.82 -10.26
C LEU A 4 -14.50 5.50 -11.75
N ALA A 5 -14.55 4.21 -12.12
CA ALA A 5 -14.74 3.74 -13.50
C ALA A 5 -16.04 4.21 -14.16
N SER A 6 -17.05 4.67 -13.40
CA SER A 6 -18.29 5.18 -13.99
C SER A 6 -18.12 6.59 -14.58
N LEU A 7 -17.03 7.29 -14.26
CA LEU A 7 -16.71 8.58 -14.84
C LEU A 7 -15.87 8.37 -16.11
N SER A 8 -16.26 9.03 -17.20
CA SER A 8 -15.38 9.15 -18.37
C SER A 8 -14.11 9.93 -18.01
N PRO A 9 -13.01 9.77 -18.76
CA PRO A 9 -11.77 10.53 -18.52
C PRO A 9 -11.98 12.05 -18.45
N ALA A 10 -12.90 12.60 -19.26
CA ALA A 10 -13.22 14.01 -19.26
C ALA A 10 -13.97 14.43 -17.97
N GLN A 11 -14.95 13.64 -17.54
CA GLN A 11 -15.68 13.88 -16.30
C GLN A 11 -14.76 13.79 -15.08
N LEU A 12 -13.87 12.80 -15.04
CA LEU A 12 -12.90 12.64 -13.95
C LEU A 12 -11.96 13.86 -13.86
N ARG A 13 -11.42 14.31 -14.99
CA ARG A 13 -10.56 15.51 -15.03
C ARG A 13 -11.30 16.76 -14.59
N ALA A 14 -12.54 16.96 -15.05
CA ALA A 14 -13.37 18.10 -14.67
C ALA A 14 -13.70 18.10 -13.16
N ALA A 15 -14.08 16.94 -12.61
CA ALA A 15 -14.35 16.78 -11.19
C ALA A 15 -13.12 17.08 -10.33
N LEU A 16 -11.97 16.50 -10.67
CA LEU A 16 -10.71 16.72 -9.94
C LEU A 16 -10.22 18.18 -10.02
N ALA A 17 -10.42 18.86 -11.14
CA ALA A 17 -10.00 20.25 -11.33
C ALA A 17 -10.96 21.29 -10.74
N GLY A 18 -12.24 20.93 -10.56
CA GLY A 18 -13.30 21.80 -10.05
C GLY A 18 -13.59 21.54 -8.56
N PRO A 19 -14.72 20.89 -8.22
CA PRO A 19 -15.13 20.68 -6.83
C PRO A 19 -14.25 19.68 -6.06
N GLY A 20 -13.38 18.92 -6.74
CA GLY A 20 -12.61 17.82 -6.17
C GLY A 20 -13.44 16.55 -6.07
N LEU A 21 -12.77 15.41 -5.84
CA LEU A 21 -13.41 14.10 -5.82
C LEU A 21 -13.00 13.33 -4.56
N THR A 22 -13.98 12.73 -3.88
CA THR A 22 -13.76 11.96 -2.65
C THR A 22 -13.67 10.48 -2.98
N LEU A 23 -12.46 9.94 -2.85
CA LEU A 23 -12.13 8.54 -3.11
C LEU A 23 -12.06 7.76 -1.79
N ARG A 24 -12.71 6.60 -1.72
CA ARG A 24 -12.57 5.70 -0.56
C ARG A 24 -11.56 4.60 -0.82
N THR A 25 -10.54 4.51 0.03
CA THR A 25 -9.53 3.43 0.03
C THR A 25 -9.56 2.73 1.39
N GLY A 26 -10.07 1.50 1.43
CA GLY A 26 -10.33 0.83 2.71
C GLY A 26 -11.32 1.62 3.56
N ARG A 27 -10.92 1.90 4.81
CA ARG A 27 -11.69 2.73 5.75
C ARG A 27 -11.58 4.23 5.48
N PHE A 28 -10.55 4.70 4.78
CA PHE A 28 -10.27 6.13 4.65
C PHE A 28 -10.89 6.74 3.41
N ALA A 29 -11.47 7.93 3.58
CA ALA A 29 -11.96 8.80 2.53
C ALA A 29 -10.97 9.94 2.30
N THR A 30 -10.49 10.09 1.08
CA THR A 30 -9.59 11.18 0.69
C THR A 30 -10.28 12.06 -0.34
N ARG A 31 -10.47 13.35 -0.03
CA ARG A 31 -10.87 14.35 -1.02
C ARG A 31 -9.64 14.84 -1.76
N LEU A 32 -9.60 14.63 -3.07
CA LEU A 32 -8.49 15.03 -3.93
C LEU A 32 -8.91 16.16 -4.88
N HIS A 33 -8.06 17.17 -4.97
CA HIS A 33 -8.12 18.26 -5.93
C HIS A 33 -6.86 18.30 -6.79
N THR A 34 -7.00 18.32 -8.11
CA THR A 34 -5.86 18.44 -9.03
C THR A 34 -6.29 18.82 -10.44
N GLY A 35 -5.57 19.78 -11.04
CA GLY A 35 -5.65 20.08 -12.48
C GLY A 35 -4.64 19.27 -13.32
N ILE A 36 -3.92 18.32 -12.73
CA ILE A 36 -2.84 17.58 -13.39
C ILE A 36 -3.43 16.35 -14.10
N ALA A 37 -3.51 16.40 -15.43
CA ALA A 37 -4.10 15.33 -16.24
C ALA A 37 -3.48 13.94 -16.00
N SER A 38 -2.14 13.86 -15.85
CA SER A 38 -1.46 12.58 -15.62
C SER A 38 -1.85 11.89 -14.31
N VAL A 39 -2.30 12.66 -13.30
CA VAL A 39 -2.84 12.10 -12.05
C VAL A 39 -4.23 11.51 -12.31
N ALA A 40 -5.10 12.23 -13.02
CA ALA A 40 -6.41 11.72 -13.40
C ALA A 40 -6.31 10.43 -14.24
N ASP A 41 -5.37 10.39 -15.20
CA ASP A 41 -5.14 9.20 -16.03
C ASP A 41 -4.66 8.01 -15.20
N SER A 42 -3.76 8.25 -14.23
CA SER A 42 -3.27 7.20 -13.33
C SER A 42 -4.35 6.71 -12.36
N LEU A 43 -5.21 7.61 -11.87
CA LEU A 43 -6.39 7.25 -11.07
C LEU A 43 -7.38 6.43 -11.89
N HIS A 44 -7.66 6.81 -13.13
CA HIS A 44 -8.55 6.03 -13.98
C HIS A 44 -8.02 4.62 -14.25
N LEU A 45 -6.71 4.47 -14.43
CA LEU A 45 -6.07 3.17 -14.62
C LEU A 45 -6.07 2.31 -13.34
N LEU A 46 -5.59 2.86 -12.22
CA LEU A 46 -5.26 2.10 -11.02
C LEU A 46 -6.35 2.09 -9.96
N TYR A 47 -7.21 3.11 -9.96
CA TYR A 47 -8.28 3.33 -8.98
C TYR A 47 -9.69 3.17 -9.56
N ALA A 48 -9.82 2.61 -10.77
CA ALA A 48 -11.11 2.41 -11.45
C ALA A 48 -12.19 1.74 -10.57
N ASP A 49 -11.81 0.71 -9.82
CA ASP A 49 -12.74 -0.12 -9.03
C ASP A 49 -13.13 0.50 -7.67
N TYR A 50 -12.56 1.65 -7.32
CA TYR A 50 -12.71 2.20 -5.97
C TYR A 50 -13.99 3.02 -5.86
N PRO A 51 -14.67 2.97 -4.70
CA PRO A 51 -15.87 3.75 -4.47
C PRO A 51 -15.58 5.26 -4.45
N LEU A 52 -16.43 6.00 -5.15
CA LEU A 52 -16.58 7.44 -4.96
C LEU A 52 -17.62 7.70 -3.88
N LEU A 53 -17.32 8.66 -3.01
CA LEU A 53 -18.27 9.18 -2.05
C LEU A 53 -18.89 10.47 -2.57
N ASP A 54 -20.11 10.74 -2.10
CA ASP A 54 -20.84 11.95 -2.47
C ASP A 54 -20.10 13.22 -2.02
N ASP A 55 -20.38 14.35 -2.66
CA ASP A 55 -19.67 15.61 -2.41
C ASP A 55 -19.79 16.12 -0.97
N THR A 56 -20.87 15.74 -0.27
CA THR A 56 -21.14 16.10 1.12
C THR A 56 -20.60 15.08 2.12
N ALA A 57 -20.02 13.96 1.65
CA ALA A 57 -19.46 12.94 2.53
C ALA A 57 -18.23 13.48 3.27
N PHE A 58 -18.06 13.02 4.51
CA PHE A 58 -16.86 13.30 5.29
C PHE A 58 -15.63 12.70 4.60
N ALA A 59 -14.54 13.48 4.56
CA ALA A 59 -13.23 13.03 4.12
C ALA A 59 -12.25 13.11 5.28
N ASP A 60 -11.52 12.02 5.54
CA ASP A 60 -10.46 11.97 6.55
C ASP A 60 -9.28 12.87 6.16
N PHE A 61 -9.00 12.97 4.85
CA PHE A 61 -7.87 13.70 4.31
C PHE A 61 -8.28 14.59 3.14
N HIS A 62 -7.84 15.85 3.15
CA HIS A 62 -7.99 16.78 2.04
C HIS A 62 -6.63 17.02 1.37
N LEU A 63 -6.48 16.48 0.16
CA LEU A 63 -5.25 16.58 -0.62
C LEU A 63 -5.44 17.45 -1.85
N GLN A 64 -4.43 18.26 -2.16
CA GLN A 64 -4.37 19.03 -3.38
C GLN A 64 -3.01 18.87 -4.06
N LEU A 65 -3.02 18.44 -5.32
CA LEU A 65 -1.83 18.43 -6.18
C LEU A 65 -1.89 19.62 -7.11
N THR A 66 -0.89 20.50 -6.98
CA THR A 66 -0.84 21.77 -7.69
C THR A 66 0.51 21.93 -8.38
N ARG A 67 0.50 22.64 -9.51
CA ARG A 67 1.72 23.10 -10.19
C ARG A 67 2.06 24.48 -9.65
N PRO A 68 3.21 24.67 -8.99
CA PRO A 68 3.62 26.00 -8.54
C PRO A 68 3.64 26.99 -9.71
N LEU A 69 3.12 28.21 -9.49
CA LEU A 69 3.12 29.29 -10.49
C LEU A 69 4.50 29.95 -10.63
N THR A 70 5.58 29.17 -10.62
CA THR A 70 6.95 29.68 -10.75
C THR A 70 7.38 29.72 -12.23
N PRO A 71 8.29 30.63 -12.62
CA PRO A 71 8.81 30.69 -14.00
C PRO A 71 9.46 29.37 -14.46
N ARG A 72 9.93 28.53 -13.52
CA ARG A 72 10.49 27.19 -13.78
C ARG A 72 9.50 26.23 -14.45
N ARG A 73 8.19 26.53 -14.44
CA ARG A 73 7.14 25.67 -15.03
C ARG A 73 7.36 25.34 -16.51
N TRP A 74 8.11 26.18 -17.24
CA TRP A 74 8.38 26.00 -18.67
C TRP A 74 9.63 25.14 -18.96
N ILE A 75 10.54 24.99 -17.99
CA ILE A 75 11.85 24.33 -18.19
C ILE A 75 11.93 23.01 -17.40
N LYS A 76 11.49 23.02 -16.14
CA LYS A 76 11.42 21.84 -15.26
C LYS A 76 10.14 21.94 -14.45
N PRO A 77 8.99 21.52 -15.01
CA PRO A 77 7.71 21.62 -14.31
C PRO A 77 7.73 20.78 -13.05
N GLN A 78 7.14 21.32 -11.98
CA GLN A 78 7.10 20.69 -10.67
C GLN A 78 5.66 20.50 -10.21
N VAL A 79 5.52 19.63 -9.21
CA VAL A 79 4.28 19.36 -8.49
C VAL A 79 4.53 19.53 -6.99
N THR A 80 3.53 20.08 -6.31
CA THR A 80 3.47 20.19 -4.85
C THR A 80 2.20 19.50 -4.36
N LEU A 81 2.34 18.69 -3.32
CA LEU A 81 1.22 18.09 -2.60
C LEU A 81 0.95 18.90 -1.35
N LEU A 82 -0.27 19.42 -1.26
CA LEU A 82 -0.80 20.09 -0.08
C LEU A 82 -1.74 19.17 0.68
N TYR A 83 -1.63 19.19 2.01
CA TYR A 83 -2.57 18.61 2.95
C TYR A 83 -3.11 19.72 3.83
N ASP A 84 -4.44 19.92 3.83
CA ASP A 84 -5.10 21.04 4.50
C ASP A 84 -4.45 22.40 4.18
N GLY A 85 -4.07 22.59 2.92
CA GLY A 85 -3.42 23.81 2.42
C GLY A 85 -1.93 23.94 2.72
N ARG A 86 -1.31 23.00 3.43
CA ARG A 86 0.12 23.03 3.78
C ARG A 86 0.92 22.03 2.96
N SER A 87 2.10 22.42 2.48
CA SER A 87 2.97 21.54 1.71
C SER A 87 3.48 20.38 2.56
N LEU A 88 3.23 19.15 2.11
CA LEU A 88 3.69 17.94 2.80
C LEU A 88 5.16 17.64 2.53
N PHE A 89 5.60 17.87 1.30
CA PHE A 89 6.95 17.55 0.85
C PHE A 89 7.56 18.74 0.11
N ARG A 90 8.86 18.65 -0.21
CA ARG A 90 9.47 19.55 -1.18
C ARG A 90 8.87 19.33 -2.58
N PRO A 91 8.80 20.35 -3.44
CA PRO A 91 8.32 20.19 -4.81
C PRO A 91 9.13 19.15 -5.58
N LEU A 92 8.44 18.25 -6.29
CA LEU A 92 9.02 17.18 -7.10
C LEU A 92 8.84 17.47 -8.59
N PRO A 93 9.58 16.81 -9.50
CA PRO A 93 9.28 16.85 -10.93
C PRO A 93 7.82 16.46 -11.19
N LEU A 94 7.15 17.16 -12.12
CA LEU A 94 5.74 16.94 -12.43
C LEU A 94 5.42 15.48 -12.80
N ASP A 95 6.40 14.78 -13.40
CA ASP A 95 6.26 13.37 -13.76
C ASP A 95 6.03 12.45 -12.55
N GLN A 96 6.45 12.90 -11.37
CA GLN A 96 6.32 12.19 -10.10
C GLN A 96 5.01 12.54 -9.37
N ALA A 97 4.06 13.24 -10.00
CA ALA A 97 2.81 13.67 -9.36
C ALA A 97 1.99 12.51 -8.79
N PHE A 98 1.87 11.39 -9.51
CA PHE A 98 1.14 10.22 -9.01
C PHE A 98 1.89 9.45 -7.91
N PRO A 99 3.21 9.16 -8.03
CA PRO A 99 3.99 8.68 -6.88
C PRO A 99 3.89 9.58 -5.64
N MET A 100 3.92 10.90 -5.83
CA MET A 100 3.76 11.86 -4.74
C MET A 100 2.39 11.76 -4.07
N PHE A 101 1.33 11.53 -4.85
CA PHE A 101 -0.02 11.25 -4.33
C PHE A 101 -0.02 10.00 -3.43
N GLU A 102 0.53 8.88 -3.91
CA GLU A 102 0.60 7.63 -3.13
C GLU A 102 1.38 7.81 -1.82
N TRP A 103 2.52 8.50 -1.86
CA TRP A 103 3.29 8.82 -0.65
C TRP A 103 2.54 9.76 0.29
N GLY A 104 1.76 10.69 -0.27
CA GLY A 104 0.85 11.56 0.48
C GLY A 104 -0.19 10.77 1.27
N LEU A 105 -0.86 9.81 0.63
CA LEU A 105 -1.82 8.92 1.28
C LEU A 105 -1.15 8.12 2.41
N ASN A 106 0.04 7.55 2.16
CA ASN A 106 0.80 6.84 3.19
C ASN A 106 1.08 7.73 4.40
N TRP A 107 1.59 8.94 4.15
CA TRP A 107 1.93 9.89 5.21
C TRP A 107 0.70 10.30 6.02
N CYS A 108 -0.43 10.56 5.36
CA CYS A 108 -1.68 10.93 6.03
C CYS A 108 -2.13 9.83 6.99
N ILE A 109 -2.13 8.58 6.53
CA ILE A 109 -2.57 7.43 7.33
C ILE A 109 -1.59 7.18 8.47
N SER A 110 -0.28 7.07 8.19
CA SER A 110 0.72 6.74 9.19
C SER A 110 0.88 7.81 10.28
N SER A 111 0.58 9.08 9.95
CA SER A 111 0.73 10.21 10.87
C SER A 111 -0.55 10.53 11.65
N ARG A 112 -1.73 10.11 11.18
CA ARG A 112 -3.03 10.54 11.75
C ARG A 112 -3.91 9.40 12.25
N ALA A 113 -3.77 8.18 11.74
CA ALA A 113 -4.68 7.09 12.05
C ALA A 113 -4.30 6.34 13.34
N ASN A 114 -4.13 7.06 14.46
CA ASN A 114 -3.65 6.50 15.73
C ASN A 114 -4.66 5.62 16.49
N ARG A 115 -5.84 5.35 15.91
CA ARG A 115 -6.73 4.28 16.40
C ARG A 115 -6.23 2.89 15.99
N TYR A 116 -5.20 2.82 15.15
CA TYR A 116 -4.58 1.59 14.69
C TYR A 116 -3.12 1.56 15.15
N LEU A 117 -2.63 0.38 15.50
CA LEU A 117 -1.19 0.13 15.47
C LEU A 117 -0.78 -0.06 14.01
N ILE A 118 0.16 0.78 13.55
CA ILE A 118 0.54 0.85 12.14
C ILE A 118 1.93 0.26 11.97
N VAL A 119 2.03 -0.85 11.23
CA VAL A 119 3.29 -1.54 10.94
C VAL A 119 3.66 -1.29 9.47
N HIS A 120 4.93 -0.94 9.22
CA HIS A 120 5.51 -0.91 7.89
C HIS A 120 5.71 -2.34 7.38
N ALA A 121 4.64 -2.89 6.81
CA ALA A 121 4.56 -4.26 6.35
C ALA A 121 3.51 -4.39 5.25
N ALA A 122 3.74 -5.33 4.34
CA ALA A 122 2.68 -5.81 3.46
C ALA A 122 1.85 -6.82 4.24
N VAL A 123 0.59 -6.97 3.88
CA VAL A 123 -0.32 -7.93 4.47
C VAL A 123 -1.22 -8.50 3.38
N VAL A 124 -1.28 -9.83 3.35
CA VAL A 124 -2.08 -10.60 2.41
C VAL A 124 -2.90 -11.63 3.18
N GLU A 125 -4.10 -11.96 2.70
CA GLU A 125 -5.03 -12.88 3.38
C GLU A 125 -5.43 -14.05 2.49
N LYS A 126 -5.56 -15.22 3.11
CA LYS A 126 -6.15 -16.42 2.51
C LYS A 126 -6.94 -17.15 3.59
N ASN A 127 -8.16 -17.58 3.27
CA ASN A 127 -9.05 -18.33 4.16
C ASN A 127 -9.31 -17.67 5.53
N GLY A 128 -9.43 -16.34 5.58
CA GLY A 128 -9.68 -15.55 6.79
C GLY A 128 -8.44 -15.24 7.63
N ARG A 129 -7.28 -15.80 7.27
CA ARG A 129 -6.01 -15.62 8.00
C ARG A 129 -5.01 -14.84 7.17
N ALA A 130 -4.36 -13.87 7.78
CA ALA A 130 -3.44 -12.96 7.10
C ALA A 130 -1.98 -13.25 7.45
N ALA A 131 -1.12 -13.19 6.43
CA ALA A 131 0.31 -13.14 6.60
C ALA A 131 0.76 -11.68 6.61
N ILE A 132 1.37 -11.26 7.72
CA ILE A 132 2.04 -9.97 7.86
C ILE A 132 3.47 -10.16 7.37
N LEU A 133 3.94 -9.27 6.49
CA LEU A 133 5.24 -9.32 5.84
C LEU A 133 6.09 -8.08 6.22
N PRO A 134 6.60 -7.99 7.45
CA PRO A 134 7.47 -6.89 7.85
C PRO A 134 8.81 -7.06 7.15
N ALA A 135 9.30 -6.00 6.53
CA ALA A 135 10.63 -6.07 5.96
C ALA A 135 11.24 -4.67 5.75
N PRO A 136 12.57 -4.55 5.91
CA PRO A 136 13.25 -3.32 5.57
C PRO A 136 13.09 -3.01 4.06
N PRO A 137 13.19 -1.73 3.67
CA PRO A 137 13.19 -1.36 2.26
C PRO A 137 14.22 -2.15 1.45
N GLY A 138 13.80 -2.72 0.30
CA GLY A 138 14.69 -3.45 -0.60
C GLY A 138 14.74 -4.97 -0.39
N SER A 139 14.05 -5.52 0.61
CA SER A 139 14.00 -6.96 0.90
C SER A 139 13.25 -7.85 -0.11
N GLY A 140 12.58 -7.24 -1.11
CA GLY A 140 11.67 -7.94 -2.02
C GLY A 140 10.21 -8.02 -1.58
N LYS A 141 9.83 -7.39 -0.44
CA LYS A 141 8.47 -7.41 0.12
C LYS A 141 7.35 -7.11 -0.89
N SER A 142 7.44 -5.99 -1.60
CA SER A 142 6.39 -5.60 -2.56
C SER A 142 6.34 -6.53 -3.78
N THR A 143 7.48 -7.11 -4.17
CA THR A 143 7.56 -8.13 -5.23
C THR A 143 6.89 -9.42 -4.80
N LEU A 144 7.17 -9.89 -3.58
CA LEU A 144 6.51 -11.07 -3.01
C LEU A 144 5.00 -10.85 -2.83
N CYS A 145 4.61 -9.68 -2.32
CA CYS A 145 3.21 -9.28 -2.19
C CYS A 145 2.49 -9.33 -3.56
N ALA A 146 3.09 -8.73 -4.59
CA ALA A 146 2.55 -8.77 -5.96
C ALA A 146 2.42 -10.21 -6.49
N ALA A 147 3.39 -11.08 -6.22
CA ALA A 147 3.35 -12.48 -6.64
C ALA A 147 2.25 -13.29 -5.92
N LEU A 148 2.14 -13.16 -4.59
CA LEU A 148 1.11 -13.83 -3.77
C LEU A 148 -0.29 -13.43 -4.21
N VAL A 149 -0.49 -12.15 -4.50
CA VAL A 149 -1.77 -11.59 -4.92
C VAL A 149 -2.08 -11.89 -6.38
N GLY A 150 -1.07 -11.85 -7.26
CA GLY A 150 -1.23 -12.04 -8.70
C GLY A 150 -1.37 -13.50 -9.13
N ARG A 151 -0.71 -14.43 -8.43
CA ARG A 151 -0.71 -15.86 -8.77
C ARG A 151 -0.97 -16.81 -7.60
N GLY A 152 -0.69 -16.41 -6.35
CA GLY A 152 -0.89 -17.26 -5.17
C GLY A 152 -2.33 -17.34 -4.66
N GLY A 153 -3.27 -16.60 -5.26
CA GLY A 153 -4.67 -16.56 -4.83
C GLY A 153 -4.88 -15.86 -3.49
N TRP A 154 -3.92 -15.07 -3.02
CA TRP A 154 -4.04 -14.29 -1.80
C TRP A 154 -4.78 -12.98 -2.07
N ARG A 155 -5.65 -12.57 -1.14
CA ARG A 155 -6.26 -11.24 -1.14
C ARG A 155 -5.24 -10.22 -0.64
N LEU A 156 -5.13 -9.10 -1.36
CA LEU A 156 -4.34 -7.96 -0.90
C LEU A 156 -5.09 -7.26 0.23
N LEU A 157 -4.47 -7.13 1.41
CA LEU A 157 -4.93 -6.20 2.43
C LEU A 157 -4.18 -4.89 2.30
N SER A 158 -2.85 -4.89 2.18
CA SER A 158 -2.03 -3.69 1.98
C SER A 158 -0.62 -4.10 1.54
N ASP A 159 0.08 -3.26 0.77
CA ASP A 159 1.50 -3.48 0.48
C ASP A 159 2.43 -2.69 1.41
N GLU A 160 1.99 -1.58 2.00
CA GLU A 160 2.90 -0.64 2.66
C GLU A 160 2.56 -0.42 4.14
N LEU A 161 1.27 -0.28 4.46
CA LEU A 161 0.79 0.00 5.81
C LEU A 161 -0.14 -1.11 6.28
N THR A 162 0.34 -1.94 7.20
CA THR A 162 -0.49 -2.90 7.90
C THR A 162 -1.16 -2.21 9.09
N LEU A 163 -2.49 -2.25 9.12
CA LEU A 163 -3.30 -1.58 10.14
C LEU A 163 -3.91 -2.63 11.06
N LEU A 164 -3.48 -2.64 12.32
CA LEU A 164 -4.05 -3.47 13.37
C LEU A 164 -5.01 -2.62 14.20
N ARG A 165 -6.29 -3.01 14.26
CA ARG A 165 -7.28 -2.35 15.11
C ARG A 165 -7.05 -2.72 16.56
N LEU A 166 -6.88 -1.71 17.42
CA LEU A 166 -6.57 -1.90 18.84
C LEU A 166 -7.72 -2.59 19.59
N ASP A 167 -8.97 -2.31 19.22
CA ASP A 167 -10.17 -2.82 19.91
C ASP A 167 -10.30 -4.36 19.87
N ASP A 168 -9.88 -5.02 18.79
CA ASP A 168 -10.13 -6.46 18.56
C ASP A 168 -8.98 -7.22 17.89
N GLY A 169 -7.84 -6.57 17.65
CA GLY A 169 -6.68 -7.21 17.03
C GLY A 169 -6.87 -7.60 15.57
N MET A 170 -7.92 -7.12 14.91
CA MET A 170 -8.19 -7.44 13.50
C MET A 170 -7.36 -6.56 12.57
N LEU A 171 -6.90 -7.16 11.47
CA LEU A 171 -6.18 -6.47 10.41
C LEU A 171 -7.18 -5.82 9.46
N VAL A 172 -7.05 -4.51 9.29
CA VAL A 172 -7.95 -3.68 8.49
C VAL A 172 -7.41 -3.54 7.06
N PRO A 173 -8.17 -3.93 6.03
CA PRO A 173 -7.73 -3.79 4.66
C PRO A 173 -7.56 -2.33 4.23
N LEU A 174 -6.46 -2.07 3.54
CA LEU A 174 -6.17 -0.86 2.79
C LEU A 174 -5.63 -1.23 1.38
N PRO A 175 -6.44 -1.92 0.55
CA PRO A 175 -5.96 -2.47 -0.71
C PRO A 175 -5.75 -1.34 -1.71
N ARG A 176 -4.54 -0.79 -1.74
CA ARG A 176 -4.07 0.22 -2.70
C ARG A 176 -3.09 -0.38 -3.71
N PRO A 177 -2.77 0.31 -4.82
CA PRO A 177 -1.81 -0.18 -5.79
C PRO A 177 -0.46 -0.54 -5.15
N ILE A 178 0.10 -1.69 -5.55
CA ILE A 178 1.36 -2.22 -5.02
C ILE A 178 2.53 -1.43 -5.64
N SER A 179 3.46 -0.93 -4.82
CA SER A 179 4.55 -0.08 -5.28
C SER A 179 5.79 -0.91 -5.63
N LEU A 180 6.04 -1.09 -6.93
CA LEU A 180 7.17 -1.84 -7.47
C LEU A 180 8.32 -0.89 -7.82
N LYS A 181 9.56 -1.36 -7.61
CA LYS A 181 10.77 -0.54 -7.80
C LYS A 181 11.80 -1.25 -8.66
N ASN A 182 12.49 -0.48 -9.50
CA ASN A 182 13.65 -0.92 -10.28
C ASN A 182 13.35 -2.24 -11.01
N GLY A 183 14.25 -3.22 -10.93
CA GLY A 183 14.09 -4.52 -11.60
C GLY A 183 12.85 -5.32 -11.16
N SER A 184 12.23 -5.02 -10.01
CA SER A 184 10.99 -5.70 -9.60
C SER A 184 9.81 -5.40 -10.54
N ILE A 185 9.86 -4.29 -11.28
CA ILE A 185 8.84 -3.94 -12.26
C ILE A 185 8.84 -4.99 -13.39
N ASP A 186 10.00 -5.33 -13.92
CA ASP A 186 10.14 -6.29 -15.02
C ASP A 186 9.90 -7.72 -14.55
N VAL A 187 10.38 -8.07 -13.35
CA VAL A 187 10.10 -9.36 -12.72
C VAL A 187 8.59 -9.60 -12.62
N ILE A 188 7.82 -8.64 -12.08
CA ILE A 188 6.37 -8.80 -11.94
C ILE A 188 5.65 -8.74 -13.28
N ARG A 189 6.11 -7.92 -14.22
CA ARG A 189 5.53 -7.88 -15.57
C ARG A 189 5.66 -9.24 -16.28
N ALA A 190 6.79 -9.92 -16.12
CA ALA A 190 7.01 -11.26 -16.67
C ALA A 190 6.24 -12.33 -15.88
N TYR A 191 6.23 -12.23 -14.54
CA TYR A 191 5.70 -13.26 -13.66
C TYR A 191 4.16 -13.23 -13.56
N VAL A 192 3.54 -12.05 -13.67
CA VAL A 192 2.08 -11.81 -13.64
C VAL A 192 1.69 -10.99 -14.88
N PRO A 193 1.65 -11.59 -16.08
CA PRO A 193 1.49 -10.85 -17.34
C PRO A 193 0.15 -10.11 -17.47
N ASP A 194 -0.90 -10.60 -16.80
CA ASP A 194 -2.22 -9.97 -16.80
C ASP A 194 -2.34 -8.79 -15.81
N ALA A 195 -1.28 -8.50 -15.04
CA ALA A 195 -1.27 -7.40 -14.11
C ALA A 195 -1.29 -6.05 -14.84
N THR A 196 -2.23 -5.18 -14.45
CA THR A 196 -2.23 -3.79 -14.93
C THR A 196 -1.20 -2.99 -14.15
N LEU A 197 -0.15 -2.52 -14.82
CA LEU A 197 0.89 -1.67 -14.23
C LEU A 197 0.82 -0.26 -14.80
N SER A 198 1.10 0.74 -13.96
CA SER A 198 1.38 2.10 -14.43
C SER A 198 2.64 2.13 -15.29
N ARG A 199 2.81 3.21 -16.05
CA ARG A 199 4.12 3.52 -16.62
C ARG A 199 5.17 3.65 -15.49
N PRO A 200 6.42 3.24 -15.74
CA PRO A 200 7.52 3.54 -14.83
C PRO A 200 7.78 5.05 -14.77
N VAL A 201 8.09 5.55 -13.58
CA VAL A 201 8.53 6.93 -13.33
C VAL A 201 9.96 6.88 -12.81
N THR A 202 10.89 7.53 -13.52
CA THR A 202 12.32 7.54 -13.21
C THR A 202 12.69 8.68 -12.25
N ASP A 203 13.95 8.69 -11.80
CA ASP A 203 14.57 9.76 -11.00
C ASP A 203 13.83 10.08 -9.69
N THR A 204 13.15 9.10 -9.10
CA THR A 204 12.57 9.25 -7.77
C THR A 204 13.64 8.99 -6.70
N THR A 205 13.44 9.48 -5.48
CA THR A 205 14.31 9.15 -4.34
C THR A 205 14.32 7.64 -4.03
N LYS A 206 13.38 6.87 -4.59
CA LYS A 206 13.23 5.42 -4.45
C LYS A 206 13.69 4.65 -5.69
N GLY A 207 14.34 5.31 -6.67
CA GLY A 207 14.72 4.73 -7.97
C GLY A 207 13.59 4.85 -9.01
N THR A 208 13.48 3.89 -9.92
CA THR A 208 12.34 3.82 -10.85
C THR A 208 11.15 3.18 -10.16
N VAL A 209 9.98 3.82 -10.20
CA VAL A 209 8.76 3.32 -9.53
C VAL A 209 7.64 3.07 -10.54
N ALA A 210 6.95 1.95 -10.42
CA ALA A 210 5.68 1.68 -11.09
C ALA A 210 4.69 1.10 -10.07
N HIS A 211 3.39 1.26 -10.32
CA HIS A 211 2.35 0.74 -9.45
C HIS A 211 1.56 -0.36 -10.15
N MET A 212 1.41 -1.50 -9.50
CA MET A 212 0.51 -2.57 -9.94
C MET A 212 -0.87 -2.34 -9.35
N LYS A 213 -1.90 -2.35 -10.19
CA LYS A 213 -3.30 -2.19 -9.79
C LYS A 213 -3.68 -3.25 -8.75
N ALA A 214 -4.34 -2.83 -7.67
CA ALA A 214 -4.91 -3.78 -6.71
C ALA A 214 -6.01 -4.63 -7.39
N PRO A 215 -6.09 -5.94 -7.12
CA PRO A 215 -7.16 -6.76 -7.69
C PRO A 215 -8.54 -6.26 -7.28
N ARG A 216 -9.49 -6.30 -8.22
CA ARG A 216 -10.88 -5.88 -7.98
C ARG A 216 -11.51 -6.60 -6.79
N ALA A 217 -11.23 -7.89 -6.62
CA ALA A 217 -11.74 -8.68 -5.49
C ALA A 217 -11.24 -8.15 -4.13
N SER A 218 -9.98 -7.71 -4.05
CA SER A 218 -9.42 -7.10 -2.85
C SER A 218 -10.11 -5.78 -2.52
N VAL A 219 -10.34 -4.93 -3.54
CA VAL A 219 -11.03 -3.64 -3.38
C VAL A 219 -12.50 -3.84 -2.98
N ALA A 220 -13.20 -4.82 -3.57
CA ALA A 220 -14.58 -5.13 -3.22
C ALA A 220 -14.73 -5.59 -1.77
N ARG A 221 -13.73 -6.32 -1.25
CA ARG A 221 -13.67 -6.82 0.12
C ARG A 221 -12.87 -5.91 1.06
N ALA A 222 -12.80 -4.60 0.77
CA ALA A 222 -12.01 -3.66 1.56
C ALA A 222 -12.59 -3.39 2.97
N ALA A 223 -13.80 -3.86 3.27
CA ALA A 223 -14.40 -3.83 4.61
C ALA A 223 -14.19 -5.14 5.40
N ASP A 224 -13.80 -6.23 4.75
CA ASP A 224 -13.68 -7.54 5.36
C ASP A 224 -12.33 -7.67 6.06
N THR A 225 -12.31 -7.44 7.38
CA THR A 225 -11.09 -7.60 8.20
C THR A 225 -10.60 -9.04 8.25
N ALA A 226 -9.33 -9.25 8.60
CA ALA A 226 -8.73 -10.57 8.72
C ALA A 226 -8.02 -10.77 10.06
N LEU A 227 -7.93 -12.03 10.51
CA LEU A 227 -7.15 -12.38 11.70
C LEU A 227 -5.66 -12.46 11.35
N PRO A 228 -4.75 -11.98 12.21
CA PRO A 228 -3.33 -12.29 12.11
C PRO A 228 -3.14 -13.81 12.14
N GLY A 229 -2.59 -14.37 11.06
CA GLY A 229 -2.31 -15.80 10.92
C GLY A 229 -0.84 -16.12 11.09
N TRP A 230 0.03 -15.31 10.48
CA TRP A 230 1.48 -15.52 10.49
C TRP A 230 2.22 -14.19 10.40
N VAL A 231 3.43 -14.14 10.95
CA VAL A 231 4.39 -13.06 10.71
C VAL A 231 5.56 -13.65 9.96
N VAL A 232 5.71 -13.30 8.69
CA VAL A 232 6.80 -13.83 7.85
C VAL A 232 7.73 -12.69 7.52
N PHE A 233 9.02 -12.82 7.84
CA PHE A 233 10.07 -11.86 7.51
C PHE A 233 10.75 -12.31 6.20
N PRO A 234 10.32 -11.81 5.03
CA PRO A 234 10.86 -12.23 3.76
C PRO A 234 12.21 -11.56 3.47
N ARG A 235 13.12 -12.34 2.90
CA ARG A 235 14.38 -11.90 2.32
C ARG A 235 14.57 -12.54 0.94
N TYR A 236 14.49 -11.72 -0.10
CA TYR A 236 14.88 -12.13 -1.43
C TYR A 236 16.41 -12.18 -1.54
N GLU A 237 16.95 -13.30 -2.03
CA GLU A 237 18.36 -13.45 -2.36
C GLU A 237 18.48 -14.25 -3.66
N ALA A 238 19.03 -13.63 -4.70
CA ALA A 238 19.08 -14.22 -6.03
C ALA A 238 19.87 -15.54 -6.02
N GLY A 239 19.24 -16.62 -6.49
CA GLY A 239 19.83 -17.96 -6.52
C GLY A 239 19.90 -18.67 -5.16
N ALA A 240 19.45 -18.05 -4.07
CA ALA A 240 19.41 -18.71 -2.78
C ALA A 240 18.31 -19.80 -2.74
N PRO A 241 18.57 -20.94 -2.07
CA PRO A 241 17.54 -21.95 -1.84
C PRO A 241 16.44 -21.41 -0.92
N LEU A 242 15.23 -21.94 -1.07
CA LEU A 242 14.15 -21.69 -0.12
C LEU A 242 14.56 -22.19 1.28
N THR A 243 14.58 -21.28 2.25
CA THR A 243 14.75 -21.64 3.67
C THR A 243 13.69 -20.93 4.50
N ALA A 244 13.01 -21.69 5.36
CA ALA A 244 12.01 -21.18 6.28
C ALA A 244 12.33 -21.69 7.69
N GLN A 245 12.52 -20.78 8.63
CA GLN A 245 12.84 -21.10 10.01
C GLN A 245 11.84 -20.43 10.95
N PRO A 246 11.27 -21.15 11.93
CA PRO A 246 10.48 -20.54 12.98
C PRO A 246 11.31 -19.46 13.71
N GLN A 247 10.68 -18.34 14.02
CA GLN A 247 11.28 -17.27 14.79
C GLN A 247 10.70 -17.26 16.21
N ALA A 248 11.56 -17.02 17.21
CA ALA A 248 11.12 -16.92 18.59
C ALA A 248 10.19 -15.71 18.77
N ARG A 249 9.17 -15.86 19.64
CA ARG A 249 8.17 -14.81 19.89
C ARG A 249 8.79 -13.47 20.27
N ALA A 250 9.79 -13.48 21.17
CA ALA A 250 10.48 -12.26 21.59
C ALA A 250 11.15 -11.53 20.41
N ASP A 251 11.83 -12.28 19.52
CA ASP A 251 12.47 -11.68 18.33
C ASP A 251 11.42 -11.15 17.35
N THR A 252 10.33 -11.89 17.12
CA THR A 252 9.21 -11.46 16.28
C THR A 252 8.58 -10.17 16.81
N PHE A 253 8.38 -10.08 18.12
CA PHE A 253 7.88 -8.88 18.78
C PHE A 253 8.82 -7.69 18.55
N MET A 254 10.12 -7.86 18.83
CA MET A 254 11.11 -6.79 18.71
C MET A 254 11.24 -6.26 17.28
N GLU A 255 11.26 -7.16 16.28
CA GLU A 255 11.33 -6.75 14.88
C GLU A 255 10.04 -6.09 14.39
N LEU A 256 8.86 -6.55 14.81
CA LEU A 256 7.61 -5.87 14.48
C LEU A 256 7.54 -4.49 15.13
N ALA A 257 7.90 -4.37 16.41
CA ALA A 257 7.91 -3.10 17.14
C ALA A 257 8.82 -2.09 16.44
N ALA A 258 10.01 -2.53 15.99
CA ALA A 258 10.94 -1.70 15.23
C ALA A 258 10.39 -1.21 13.87
N ASN A 259 9.40 -1.91 13.31
CA ASN A 259 8.74 -1.53 12.06
C ASN A 259 7.43 -0.77 12.28
N CYS A 260 7.03 -0.48 13.52
CA CYS A 260 5.83 0.28 13.82
C CYS A 260 6.07 1.79 13.71
N PHE A 261 5.13 2.52 13.10
CA PHE A 261 5.21 3.98 12.97
C PHE A 261 4.87 4.71 14.27
N ASN A 262 3.91 4.19 15.03
CA ASN A 262 3.30 4.87 16.16
C ASN A 262 3.36 4.05 17.47
N TYR A 263 4.22 3.04 17.54
CA TYR A 263 4.36 2.18 18.73
C TYR A 263 4.61 2.99 20.00
N SER A 264 5.61 3.88 19.99
CA SER A 264 5.93 4.72 21.15
C SER A 264 4.81 5.71 21.51
N LEU A 265 3.99 6.11 20.54
CA LEU A 265 2.85 6.99 20.76
C LEU A 265 1.70 6.25 21.45
N LEU A 266 1.46 5.00 21.08
CA LEU A 266 0.42 4.14 21.66
C LEU A 266 0.79 3.56 23.01
N ALA A 267 2.08 3.56 23.37
CA ALA A 267 2.59 3.10 24.66
C ALA A 267 2.07 1.69 25.01
N ALA A 268 1.38 1.53 26.15
CA ALA A 268 0.89 0.25 26.63
C ALA A 268 -0.07 -0.43 25.64
N GLU A 269 -1.00 0.32 25.03
CA GLU A 269 -1.94 -0.24 24.05
C GLU A 269 -1.21 -0.82 22.82
N GLY A 270 -0.13 -0.15 22.39
CA GLY A 270 0.72 -0.64 21.30
C GLY A 270 1.48 -1.92 21.67
N PHE A 271 1.98 -2.00 22.91
CA PHE A 271 2.63 -3.21 23.43
C PHE A 271 1.66 -4.39 23.49
N ASP A 272 0.49 -4.21 24.12
CA ASP A 272 -0.49 -5.27 24.33
C ASP A 272 -1.05 -5.78 22.99
N ALA A 273 -1.36 -4.88 22.07
CA ALA A 273 -1.84 -5.24 20.73
C ALA A 273 -0.78 -6.04 19.95
N LEU A 274 0.50 -5.65 20.04
CA LEU A 274 1.57 -6.35 19.35
C LEU A 274 1.87 -7.72 20.00
N ALA A 275 1.83 -7.82 21.32
CA ALA A 275 1.99 -9.07 22.05
C ALA A 275 0.89 -10.07 21.65
N ALA A 276 -0.36 -9.62 21.57
CA ALA A 276 -1.49 -10.43 21.12
C ALA A 276 -1.31 -10.95 19.68
N VAL A 277 -0.76 -10.13 18.77
CA VAL A 277 -0.41 -10.58 17.41
C VAL A 277 0.63 -11.70 17.46
N VAL A 278 1.70 -11.53 18.22
CA VAL A 278 2.81 -12.51 18.29
C VAL A 278 2.38 -13.82 18.96
N ASP A 279 1.44 -13.76 19.89
CA ASP A 279 0.88 -14.95 20.53
C ASP A 279 -0.05 -15.74 19.59
N ALA A 280 -0.82 -15.06 18.74
CA ALA A 280 -1.76 -15.67 17.81
C ALA A 280 -1.13 -16.08 16.46
N ALA A 281 -0.09 -15.37 16.02
CA ALA A 281 0.52 -15.51 14.71
C ALA A 281 1.99 -15.94 14.81
N PRO A 282 2.32 -17.23 14.55
CA PRO A 282 3.70 -17.69 14.59
C PRO A 282 4.61 -16.93 13.61
N GLY A 283 5.82 -16.65 14.08
CA GLY A 283 6.87 -15.95 13.34
C GLY A 283 7.73 -16.89 12.48
N TRP A 284 8.11 -16.44 11.29
CA TRP A 284 8.97 -17.17 10.35
C TRP A 284 10.00 -16.24 9.71
N ARG A 285 11.25 -16.69 9.59
CA ARG A 285 12.22 -16.10 8.66
C ARG A 285 12.19 -16.88 7.35
N LEU A 286 11.99 -16.17 6.25
CA LEU A 286 11.92 -16.76 4.92
C LEU A 286 13.02 -16.17 4.02
N THR A 287 13.92 -17.00 3.52
CA THR A 287 14.84 -16.64 2.44
C THR A 287 14.46 -17.41 1.19
N TYR A 288 14.44 -16.73 0.04
CA TYR A 288 14.05 -17.33 -1.23
C TYR A 288 14.72 -16.63 -2.43
N GLY A 289 15.05 -17.41 -3.46
CA GLY A 289 15.51 -16.90 -4.76
C GLY A 289 14.46 -16.99 -5.87
N VAL A 290 13.43 -17.83 -5.70
CA VAL A 290 12.40 -18.13 -6.71
C VAL A 290 11.00 -17.85 -6.14
N LEU A 291 10.17 -17.12 -6.91
CA LEU A 291 8.84 -16.72 -6.45
C LEU A 291 7.88 -17.91 -6.28
N ASP A 292 7.90 -18.88 -7.19
CA ASP A 292 7.03 -20.05 -7.12
C ASP A 292 7.28 -20.89 -5.84
N GLU A 293 8.54 -21.03 -5.42
CA GLU A 293 8.91 -21.70 -4.17
C GLU A 293 8.38 -20.93 -2.94
N ALA A 294 8.49 -19.60 -2.95
CA ALA A 294 7.92 -18.78 -1.89
C ALA A 294 6.39 -18.93 -1.84
N LEU A 295 5.70 -18.89 -2.98
CA LEU A 295 4.24 -19.10 -3.04
C LEU A 295 3.84 -20.46 -2.46
N ALA A 296 4.56 -21.53 -2.78
CA ALA A 296 4.31 -22.86 -2.22
C ALA A 296 4.47 -22.90 -0.69
N PHE A 297 5.44 -22.16 -0.13
CA PHE A 297 5.57 -22.00 1.33
C PHE A 297 4.36 -21.27 1.94
N PHE A 298 3.88 -20.19 1.33
CA PHE A 298 2.69 -19.51 1.83
C PHE A 298 1.44 -20.40 1.74
N ASP A 299 1.30 -21.17 0.66
CA ASP A 299 0.18 -22.09 0.51
C ASP A 299 0.19 -23.22 1.55
N SER A 300 1.38 -23.71 1.95
CA SER A 300 1.47 -24.70 3.03
C SER A 300 1.08 -24.11 4.39
N LEU A 301 1.38 -22.82 4.64
CA LEU A 301 0.88 -22.11 5.83
C LEU A 301 -0.65 -22.04 5.83
N ALA A 302 -1.26 -21.63 4.72
CA ALA A 302 -2.71 -21.45 4.63
C ALA A 302 -3.53 -22.74 4.56
N GLY A 303 -2.88 -23.87 4.23
CA GLY A 303 -3.48 -25.20 4.21
C GLY A 303 -3.36 -25.99 5.51
N ALA A 304 -2.58 -25.49 6.48
CA ALA A 304 -2.39 -26.06 7.82
C ALA A 304 -3.43 -25.52 8.82
#